data_AF-A0A6J4IRY0-F1
#
_entry.id   AF-A0A6J4IRY0-F1
#
_cell.length_a   1.000
_cell.length_b   1.000
_cell.length_c   1.000
_cell.angle_alpha   90.00
_cell.angle_beta   90.00
_cell.angle_gamma   90.00
#
_symmetry.space_group_name_H-M   'P 1'
#
loop_
_entity.id
_entity.type
_entity.pdbx_description
1 polymer ?
#
loop_
_entity_poly.entity_id
_entity_poly.type
_entity_poly.pdbx_seq_one_letter_code
_entity_poly.pdbx_strand_id
1 'polypeptide(L)' 'SSAQRTQAMHPWLHHYNTARPHSALRRKPPISRITSDNVLGNDS' A
#
# COMPACT_ATOMS: atom_id res chain seq x y z
N SER A 1 18.67 -5.05 15.81
CA SER A 1 19.61 -4.97 14.65
C SER A 1 18.89 -4.43 13.42
N SER A 2 19.60 -3.83 12.46
CA SER A 2 19.03 -3.42 11.16
C SER A 2 18.42 -4.61 10.40
N ALA A 3 19.05 -5.79 10.51
CA ALA A 3 18.57 -7.02 9.88
C ALA A 3 17.15 -7.43 10.32
N GLN A 4 16.85 -7.35 11.60
CA GLN A 4 15.51 -7.67 12.13
C GLN A 4 14.43 -6.73 11.59
N ARG A 5 14.74 -5.43 11.45
CA ARG A 5 13.82 -4.47 10.83
C ARG A 5 13.59 -4.80 9.36
N THR A 6 14.64 -5.14 8.61
CA THR A 6 14.53 -5.54 7.20
C THR A 6 13.63 -6.78 7.06
N GLN A 7 13.82 -7.79 7.90
CA GLN A 7 12.97 -8.99 7.90
C GLN A 7 11.51 -8.68 8.24
N ALA A 8 11.27 -7.78 9.21
CA ALA A 8 9.91 -7.36 9.59
C ALA A 8 9.26 -6.41 8.56
N MET A 9 10.03 -5.77 7.68
CA MET A 9 9.55 -4.72 6.79
C MET A 9 8.57 -5.27 5.75
N HIS A 10 8.86 -6.45 5.19
CA HIS A 10 8.05 -7.07 4.16
C HIS A 10 6.62 -7.40 4.64
N PRO A 11 6.42 -8.15 5.76
CA PRO A 11 5.08 -8.40 6.27
C PRO A 11 4.36 -7.11 6.73
N TRP A 12 5.10 -6.13 7.28
CA TRP A 12 4.52 -4.85 7.67
C TRP A 12 3.97 -4.06 6.48
N LEU A 13 4.73 -3.95 5.39
CA LEU A 13 4.33 -3.26 4.16
C LEU A 13 3.09 -3.91 3.54
N HIS A 14 3.07 -5.25 3.48
CA HIS A 14 1.92 -5.97 2.95
C HIS A 14 0.66 -5.61 3.75
N HIS A 15 0.69 -5.77 5.08
CA HIS A 15 -0.45 -5.44 5.93
C HIS A 15 -0.87 -3.98 5.85
N TYR A 16 0.10 -3.05 5.82
CA TYR A 16 -0.17 -1.62 5.70
C TYR A 16 -0.91 -1.28 4.41
N ASN A 17 -0.46 -1.82 3.28
CA ASN A 17 -1.01 -1.50 1.97
C ASN A 17 -2.34 -2.22 1.68
N THR A 18 -2.53 -3.44 2.19
CA THR A 18 -3.69 -4.28 1.83
C THR A 18 -4.81 -4.32 2.86
N ALA A 19 -4.50 -4.10 4.15
CA ALA A 19 -5.46 -4.35 5.23
C ALA A 19 -5.67 -3.16 6.18
N ARG A 20 -4.66 -2.31 6.40
CA ARG A 20 -4.77 -1.23 7.39
C ARG A 20 -5.80 -0.18 6.97
N PRO A 21 -6.86 0.07 7.76
CA PRO A 21 -7.85 1.09 7.44
C PRO A 21 -7.30 2.51 7.63
N HIS A 22 -7.62 3.42 6.70
CA HIS A 22 -7.21 4.83 6.78
C HIS A 22 -8.42 5.75 6.84
N SER A 23 -8.44 6.71 7.77
CA SER A 23 -9.54 7.66 7.95
C SER A 23 -9.80 8.49 6.69
N ALA A 24 -8.73 8.97 6.04
CA ALA A 24 -8.78 9.71 4.78
C ALA A 24 -9.38 8.90 3.61
N LEU A 25 -9.35 7.56 3.69
CA LEU A 25 -9.89 6.65 2.69
C LEU A 25 -11.22 6.03 3.11
N ARG A 26 -11.98 6.70 4.00
CA ARG A 26 -13.24 6.16 4.55
C ARG A 26 -13.06 4.77 5.18
N ARG A 27 -11.97 4.60 5.93
CA ARG A 27 -11.57 3.33 6.58
C ARG A 27 -11.19 2.22 5.59
N LYS A 28 -10.93 2.53 4.32
CA LYS A 28 -10.38 1.57 3.35
C LYS A 28 -8.85 1.53 3.42
N PRO A 29 -8.22 0.41 2.99
CA PRO A 29 -6.77 0.33 2.88
C PRO A 29 -6.20 1.16 1.72
N PRO A 30 -4.89 1.49 1.74
CA PRO A 30 -4.24 2.28 0.69
C PRO A 30 -4.44 1.73 -0.71
N ILE A 31 -4.44 0.40 -0.88
CA ILE A 31 -4.65 -0.26 -2.17
C ILE A 31 -6.00 0.07 -2.80
N SER A 32 -7.02 0.43 -2.00
CA SER A 32 -8.34 0.82 -2.51
C SER A 32 -8.34 2.13 -3.31
N ARG A 33 -7.22 2.88 -3.35
CA ARG A 33 -7.04 4.03 -4.23
C ARG A 33 -6.79 3.64 -5.69
N ILE A 34 -6.35 2.41 -5.93
CA ILE A 34 -6.04 1.92 -7.28
C ILE A 34 -7.36 1.46 -7.90
N THR A 35 -8.00 2.33 -8.66
CA THR A 35 -9.29 2.07 -9.33
C THR A 35 -9.14 1.53 -10.76
N SER A 36 -7.95 1.65 -11.35
CA SER A 36 -7.60 1.23 -12.71
C SER A 36 -6.08 1.13 -12.84
N ASP A 37 -5.59 0.49 -13.91
CA ASP A 37 -4.19 0.52 -14.28
C ASP A 37 -3.71 1.97 -14.39
N ASN A 38 -2.81 2.36 -13.51
CA ASN A 38 -2.16 3.66 -13.43
C ASN A 38 -1.19 3.92 -14.60
N VAL A 39 -1.42 3.27 -15.74
CA VAL A 39 -0.59 3.29 -16.96
C VAL A 39 -1.33 3.98 -18.11
N LEU A 40 -2.65 4.16 -18.06
CA LEU A 40 -3.46 4.65 -19.20
C LEU A 40 -3.36 6.16 -19.52
N GLY A 41 -2.31 6.87 -19.12
CA GLY A 41 -2.29 8.34 -19.21
C GLY A 41 -0.98 9.03 -19.57
N ASN A 42 0.07 8.30 -19.95
CA ASN A 42 1.39 8.90 -20.23
C ASN A 42 1.85 8.77 -21.70
N ASP A 43 1.02 8.24 -22.60
CA ASP A 43 1.40 7.98 -23.99
C ASP A 43 0.78 8.99 -24.96
N SER A 44 0.90 10.30 -24.67
CA SER A 44 0.50 11.40 -25.57
C SER A 44 1.67 12.32 -25.88
#